data_AF-A0A448GXY0-F1
#
_entry.id   AF-A0A448GXY0-F1
#
_cell.length_a   1.000
_cell.length_b   1.000
_cell.length_c   1.000
_cell.angle_alpha   90.00
_cell.angle_beta   90.00
_cell.angle_gamma   90.00
#
_symmetry.space_group_name_H-M   'P 1'
#
loop_
_entity.id
_entity.type
_entity.pdbx_description
1 polymer ?
#
loop_
_entity_poly.entity_id
_entity_poly.type
_entity_poly.pdbx_seq_one_letter_code
_entity_poly.pdbx_strand_id
1 'polypeptide(L)'
;MQEIKNLIKNVSTEIQLINTSKRLYGKQLAPNFSIFDYIATNETNLNYILADLLNPKGSHQQDDLFLKNFIKICLPKLQCQEWSGFLDNLANIGIEREEIAYANKSNRKMDIYLTDGGKYGICIENKPYARDQKDQLNDYYQELEKRKHSHKHLVYLSQNLPSDCSVKSEDLEQWQINNEFSHIGYNDLVDWLDACKADCQNASVLEFINQFIKFIQKQFMGLSDMSEQNAIINAMLESDESIVSAIKIASQVPILQRNLIEKLNKQLNEKINQNPNYQLYQNKPVSLSKEKRVVLI
;
A
#
# COMPACT_ATOMS: atom_id res chain seq x y z
N MET A 1 30.22 -20.11 13.21
CA MET A 1 30.69 -19.79 11.84
C MET A 1 30.25 -20.81 10.81
N GLN A 2 30.32 -22.11 11.10
CA GLN A 2 29.86 -23.14 10.15
C GLN A 2 28.35 -23.05 9.87
N GLU A 3 27.53 -22.89 10.90
CA GLU A 3 26.07 -22.77 10.72
C GLU A 3 25.64 -21.57 9.87
N ILE A 4 26.27 -20.41 10.08
CA ILE A 4 26.03 -19.22 9.24
C ILE A 4 26.37 -19.52 7.77
N LYS A 5 27.48 -20.24 7.50
CA LYS A 5 27.86 -20.62 6.12
C LYS A 5 26.87 -21.62 5.53
N ASN A 6 26.40 -22.58 6.31
CA ASN A 6 25.41 -23.57 5.89
C ASN A 6 24.10 -22.87 5.52
N LEU A 7 23.57 -22.01 6.40
CA LEU A 7 22.34 -21.24 6.14
C LEU A 7 22.46 -20.40 4.86
N ILE A 8 23.56 -19.66 4.69
CA ILE A 8 23.80 -18.85 3.48
C ILE A 8 23.84 -19.73 2.22
N LYS A 9 24.51 -20.90 2.30
CA LYS A 9 24.61 -21.81 1.17
C LYS A 9 23.24 -22.42 0.81
N ASN A 10 22.46 -22.83 1.81
CA ASN A 10 21.13 -23.40 1.61
C ASN A 10 20.21 -22.38 0.95
N VAL A 11 20.11 -21.19 1.52
CA VAL A 11 19.31 -20.08 0.95
C VAL A 11 19.77 -19.75 -0.47
N SER A 12 21.08 -19.64 -0.71
CA SER A 12 21.60 -19.36 -2.05
C SER A 12 21.28 -20.47 -3.06
N THR A 13 21.22 -21.74 -2.62
CA THR A 13 20.91 -22.88 -3.48
C THR A 13 19.44 -22.87 -3.86
N GLU A 14 18.55 -22.65 -2.89
CA GLU A 14 17.11 -22.51 -3.11
C GLU A 14 16.79 -21.35 -4.07
N ILE A 15 17.39 -20.18 -3.85
CA ILE A 15 17.22 -19.02 -4.75
C ILE A 15 17.69 -19.35 -6.18
N GLN A 16 18.78 -20.11 -6.34
CA GLN A 16 19.25 -20.55 -7.66
C GLN A 16 18.29 -21.52 -8.33
N LEU A 17 17.69 -22.44 -7.57
CA LEU A 17 16.68 -23.37 -8.07
C LEU A 17 15.41 -22.65 -8.51
N ILE A 18 14.92 -21.70 -7.72
CA ILE A 18 13.77 -20.85 -8.06
C ILE A 18 14.05 -20.07 -9.33
N ASN A 19 15.21 -19.40 -9.42
CA ASN A 19 15.59 -18.63 -10.61
C ASN A 19 15.76 -19.50 -11.86
N THR A 20 16.25 -20.73 -11.70
CA THR A 20 16.36 -21.68 -12.81
C THR A 20 14.99 -22.15 -13.27
N SER A 21 14.09 -22.47 -12.33
CA SER A 21 12.70 -22.84 -12.63
C SER A 21 11.97 -21.69 -13.33
N LYS A 22 12.11 -20.45 -12.85
CA LYS A 22 11.57 -19.25 -13.51
C LYS A 22 12.06 -19.08 -14.95
N ARG A 23 13.33 -19.40 -15.23
CA ARG A 23 13.88 -19.37 -16.60
C ARG A 23 13.31 -20.49 -17.46
N LEU A 24 13.23 -21.71 -16.93
CA LEU A 24 12.70 -22.87 -17.65
C LEU A 24 11.23 -22.68 -18.03
N TYR A 25 10.41 -22.24 -17.08
CA TYR A 25 8.96 -22.04 -17.25
C TYR A 25 8.58 -20.61 -17.64
N GLY A 26 9.56 -19.74 -17.90
CA GLY A 26 9.33 -18.31 -18.11
C GLY A 26 8.40 -18.00 -19.27
N LYS A 27 8.45 -18.79 -20.35
CA LYS A 27 7.53 -18.66 -21.49
C LYS A 27 6.07 -18.97 -21.14
N GLN A 28 5.83 -19.88 -20.20
CA GLN A 28 4.49 -20.32 -19.81
C GLN A 28 3.92 -19.47 -18.68
N LEU A 29 4.75 -19.12 -17.70
CA LEU A 29 4.30 -18.49 -16.45
C LEU A 29 4.49 -16.96 -16.44
N ALA A 30 5.39 -16.43 -17.27
CA ALA A 30 5.76 -15.02 -17.32
C ALA A 30 5.85 -14.36 -15.92
N PRO A 31 6.64 -14.93 -14.97
CA PRO A 31 6.53 -14.62 -13.54
C PRO A 31 6.88 -13.17 -13.18
N ASN A 32 7.60 -12.46 -14.06
CA ASN A 32 8.00 -11.07 -13.88
C ASN A 32 7.14 -10.09 -14.69
N PHE A 33 6.19 -10.57 -15.49
CA PHE A 33 5.31 -9.71 -16.27
C PHE A 33 4.26 -9.10 -15.35
N SER A 34 4.12 -7.78 -15.40
CA SER A 34 3.01 -7.06 -14.81
C SER A 34 2.53 -5.96 -15.74
N ILE A 35 1.21 -5.85 -15.92
CA ILE A 35 0.63 -4.74 -16.68
C ILE A 35 0.91 -3.38 -16.01
N PHE A 36 1.14 -3.37 -14.70
CA PHE A 36 1.48 -2.19 -13.90
C PHE A 36 2.88 -1.64 -14.19
N ASP A 37 3.74 -2.40 -14.87
CA ASP A 37 5.03 -1.87 -15.36
C ASP A 37 4.84 -0.98 -16.62
N TYR A 38 3.65 -1.00 -17.24
CA TYR A 38 3.35 -0.29 -18.49
C TYR A 38 2.26 0.79 -18.36
N ILE A 39 1.50 0.80 -17.27
CA ILE A 39 0.50 1.83 -16.99
C ILE A 39 1.02 2.82 -15.94
N ALA A 40 0.54 4.06 -15.98
CA ALA A 40 0.90 5.04 -14.98
C ALA A 40 0.33 4.63 -13.61
N THR A 41 1.19 4.52 -12.59
CA THR A 41 0.79 4.13 -11.23
C THR A 41 0.85 5.31 -10.26
N ASN A 42 0.81 6.55 -10.76
CA ASN A 42 0.76 7.74 -9.89
C ASN A 42 -0.56 7.78 -9.09
N GLU A 43 -0.62 8.63 -8.05
CA GLU A 43 -1.78 8.80 -7.15
C GLU A 43 -3.11 8.88 -7.91
N THR A 44 -3.17 9.75 -8.93
CA THR A 44 -4.36 9.92 -9.77
C THR A 44 -4.82 8.64 -10.46
N ASN A 45 -3.93 7.89 -11.11
CA ASN A 45 -4.31 6.68 -11.83
C ASN A 45 -4.71 5.53 -10.89
N LEU A 46 -4.07 5.43 -9.71
CA LEU A 46 -4.51 4.48 -8.70
C LEU A 46 -5.91 4.81 -8.18
N ASN A 47 -6.22 6.10 -8.00
CA ASN A 47 -7.57 6.55 -7.64
C ASN A 47 -8.59 6.20 -8.73
N TYR A 48 -8.20 6.25 -10.00
CA TYR A 48 -9.07 5.86 -11.11
C TYR A 48 -9.38 4.36 -11.11
N ILE A 49 -8.37 3.53 -10.85
CA ILE A 49 -8.54 2.08 -10.72
C ILE A 49 -9.46 1.75 -9.54
N LEU A 50 -9.18 2.32 -8.37
CA LEU A 50 -9.97 2.08 -7.15
C LEU A 50 -11.41 2.54 -7.34
N ALA A 51 -11.64 3.73 -7.90
CA ALA A 51 -12.98 4.24 -8.13
C ALA A 51 -13.76 3.40 -9.16
N ASP A 52 -13.13 2.91 -10.24
CA ASP A 52 -13.83 2.04 -11.20
C ASP A 52 -14.22 0.71 -10.55
N LEU A 53 -13.32 0.08 -9.78
CA LEU A 53 -13.63 -1.14 -9.04
C LEU A 53 -14.74 -0.94 -8.01
N LEU A 54 -14.72 0.17 -7.26
CA LEU A 54 -15.74 0.47 -6.26
C LEU A 54 -17.09 0.87 -6.87
N ASN A 55 -17.16 1.13 -8.17
CA ASN A 55 -18.39 1.57 -8.83
C ASN A 55 -19.26 0.37 -9.19
N PRO A 56 -20.47 0.22 -8.61
CA PRO A 56 -21.38 -0.86 -8.99
C PRO A 56 -21.75 -0.87 -10.48
N LYS A 57 -21.62 0.29 -11.14
CA LYS A 57 -21.87 0.52 -12.57
C LYS A 57 -20.57 0.66 -13.36
N GLY A 58 -19.45 0.22 -12.80
CA GLY A 58 -18.11 0.26 -13.39
C GLY A 58 -17.98 -0.68 -14.59
N SER A 59 -16.90 -0.47 -15.35
CA SER A 59 -16.67 -1.21 -16.61
C SER A 59 -16.49 -2.72 -16.42
N HIS A 60 -16.14 -3.13 -15.19
CA HIS A 60 -15.97 -4.52 -14.78
C HIS A 60 -17.27 -5.35 -14.77
N GLN A 61 -18.46 -4.71 -14.73
CA GLN A 61 -19.77 -5.41 -14.77
C GLN A 61 -19.86 -6.56 -13.75
N GLN A 62 -19.42 -6.30 -12.51
CA GLN A 62 -19.51 -7.27 -11.40
C GLN A 62 -20.51 -6.78 -10.34
N ASP A 63 -21.47 -5.94 -10.75
CA ASP A 63 -22.42 -5.25 -9.87
C ASP A 63 -21.71 -4.65 -8.63
N ASP A 64 -22.31 -4.78 -7.45
CA ASP A 64 -21.79 -4.24 -6.19
C ASP A 64 -20.72 -5.11 -5.52
N LEU A 65 -20.23 -6.18 -6.16
CA LEU A 65 -19.31 -7.16 -5.56
C LEU A 65 -18.12 -6.50 -4.84
N PHE A 66 -17.41 -5.64 -5.57
CA PHE A 66 -16.21 -4.98 -5.06
C PHE A 66 -16.53 -4.02 -3.93
N LEU A 67 -17.55 -3.18 -4.08
CA LEU A 67 -17.97 -2.23 -3.06
C LEU A 67 -18.42 -2.95 -1.79
N LYS A 68 -19.25 -3.98 -1.94
CA LYS A 68 -19.74 -4.82 -0.83
C LYS A 68 -18.59 -5.43 -0.03
N ASN A 69 -17.63 -6.03 -0.72
CA ASN A 69 -16.46 -6.61 -0.06
C ASN A 69 -15.54 -5.54 0.53
N PHE A 70 -15.42 -4.36 -0.09
CA PHE A 70 -14.63 -3.25 0.44
C PHE A 70 -15.19 -2.78 1.79
N ILE A 71 -16.50 -2.56 1.88
CA ILE A 71 -17.14 -2.18 3.15
C ILE A 71 -16.97 -3.29 4.19
N LYS A 72 -17.18 -4.55 3.81
CA LYS A 72 -17.07 -5.69 4.73
C LYS A 72 -15.66 -5.87 5.31
N ILE A 73 -14.63 -5.73 4.47
CA ILE A 73 -13.26 -6.06 4.83
C ILE A 73 -12.51 -4.85 5.35
N CYS A 74 -12.60 -3.73 4.64
CA CYS A 74 -11.84 -2.53 4.97
C CYS A 74 -12.57 -1.59 5.92
N LEU A 75 -13.91 -1.61 5.96
CA LEU A 75 -14.73 -0.73 6.81
C LEU A 75 -15.70 -1.52 7.70
N PRO A 76 -15.26 -2.56 8.43
CA PRO A 76 -16.15 -3.46 9.16
C PRO A 76 -17.03 -2.76 10.21
N LYS A 77 -16.58 -1.60 10.72
CA LYS A 77 -17.38 -0.79 11.67
C LYS A 77 -18.62 -0.15 11.04
N LEU A 78 -18.73 -0.12 9.71
CA LEU A 78 -19.92 0.33 8.99
C LEU A 78 -20.96 -0.79 8.85
N GLN A 79 -20.67 -2.02 9.30
CA GLN A 79 -21.64 -3.13 9.39
C GLN A 79 -22.55 -2.95 10.62
N CYS A 80 -23.23 -1.81 10.71
CA CYS A 80 -24.09 -1.44 11.83
C CYS A 80 -25.44 -0.86 11.36
N GLN A 81 -26.37 -0.70 12.29
CA GLN A 81 -27.76 -0.33 11.98
C GLN A 81 -27.86 1.04 11.30
N GLU A 82 -27.02 1.99 11.70
CA GLU A 82 -26.94 3.34 11.16
C GLU A 82 -26.67 3.34 9.64
N TRP A 83 -25.86 2.38 9.19
CA TRP A 83 -25.44 2.22 7.79
C TRP A 83 -26.27 1.19 7.01
N SER A 84 -27.29 0.57 7.62
CA SER A 84 -28.14 -0.44 6.95
C SER A 84 -28.73 0.05 5.62
N GLY A 85 -29.27 1.27 5.58
CA GLY A 85 -29.82 1.85 4.36
C GLY A 85 -28.79 2.04 3.23
N PHE A 86 -27.52 2.24 3.57
CA PHE A 86 -26.42 2.27 2.60
C PHE A 86 -26.08 0.87 2.10
N LEU A 87 -25.96 -0.09 3.03
CA LEU A 87 -25.62 -1.49 2.73
C LEU A 87 -26.70 -2.21 1.91
N ASP A 88 -27.97 -1.87 2.13
CA ASP A 88 -29.10 -2.44 1.37
C ASP A 88 -29.21 -1.85 -0.04
N ASN A 89 -28.51 -0.76 -0.34
CA ASN A 89 -28.62 -0.01 -1.59
C ASN A 89 -27.28 0.17 -2.33
N LEU A 90 -26.31 -0.72 -2.08
CA LEU A 90 -24.96 -0.62 -2.66
C LEU A 90 -24.97 -0.49 -4.18
N ALA A 91 -25.86 -1.19 -4.90
CA ALA A 91 -25.96 -1.14 -6.37
C ALA A 91 -26.28 0.26 -6.94
N ASN A 92 -26.80 1.18 -6.13
CA ASN A 92 -27.17 2.53 -6.54
C ASN A 92 -26.23 3.63 -6.01
N ILE A 93 -25.19 3.27 -5.25
CA ILE A 93 -24.21 4.22 -4.75
C ILE A 93 -23.47 4.87 -5.91
N GLY A 94 -23.41 6.20 -5.91
CA GLY A 94 -22.61 6.98 -6.82
C GLY A 94 -21.15 7.02 -6.37
N ILE A 95 -20.23 6.81 -7.33
CA ILE A 95 -18.79 6.99 -7.12
C ILE A 95 -18.35 8.21 -7.93
N GLU A 96 -17.93 9.24 -7.22
CA GLU A 96 -17.41 10.46 -7.81
C GLU A 96 -15.90 10.56 -7.53
N ARG A 97 -15.17 11.16 -8.46
CA ARG A 97 -13.73 11.42 -8.34
C ARG A 97 -13.50 12.91 -8.48
N GLU A 98 -12.45 13.38 -7.84
CA GLU A 98 -12.02 14.77 -7.96
C GLU A 98 -13.09 15.80 -7.55
N GLU A 99 -13.98 15.40 -6.63
CA GLU A 99 -15.07 16.23 -6.11
C GLU A 99 -14.52 17.38 -5.28
N ILE A 100 -14.93 18.60 -5.60
CA ILE A 100 -14.35 19.80 -4.98
C ILE A 100 -14.91 19.96 -3.56
N ALA A 101 -14.00 20.10 -2.59
CA ALA A 101 -14.26 20.55 -1.23
C ALA A 101 -14.34 22.07 -1.19
N TYR A 102 -15.54 22.59 -0.97
CA TYR A 102 -15.85 24.01 -0.96
C TYR A 102 -15.91 24.60 0.44
N ALA A 103 -15.98 23.77 1.49
CA ALA A 103 -16.12 24.20 2.88
C ALA A 103 -15.11 25.29 3.28
N ASN A 104 -13.83 25.11 2.92
CA ASN A 104 -12.74 26.01 3.32
C ASN A 104 -12.15 26.85 2.18
N LYS A 105 -12.84 26.94 1.02
CA LYS A 105 -12.34 27.63 -0.18
C LYS A 105 -10.95 27.14 -0.63
N SER A 106 -10.55 25.94 -0.22
CA SER A 106 -9.26 25.36 -0.58
C SER A 106 -9.25 24.82 -2.01
N ASN A 107 -10.42 24.65 -2.63
CA ASN A 107 -10.61 24.05 -3.96
C ASN A 107 -9.92 22.67 -4.08
N ARG A 108 -9.74 21.99 -2.95
CA ARG A 108 -9.19 20.64 -2.89
C ARG A 108 -10.19 19.66 -3.45
N LYS A 109 -9.68 18.54 -3.93
CA LYS A 109 -10.46 17.52 -4.60
C LYS A 109 -10.38 16.24 -3.79
N MET A 110 -11.51 15.75 -3.31
CA MET A 110 -11.59 14.43 -2.70
C MET A 110 -11.21 13.39 -3.75
N ASP A 111 -10.31 12.47 -3.42
CA ASP A 111 -9.81 11.47 -4.36
C ASP A 111 -10.94 10.58 -4.87
N ILE A 112 -11.72 10.01 -3.94
CA ILE A 112 -12.90 9.19 -4.24
C ILE A 112 -13.99 9.53 -3.23
N TYR A 113 -15.20 9.74 -3.73
CA TYR A 113 -16.36 10.09 -2.93
C TYR A 113 -17.54 9.16 -3.25
N LEU A 114 -18.05 8.47 -2.23
CA LEU A 114 -19.17 7.53 -2.33
C LEU A 114 -20.39 8.19 -1.70
N THR A 115 -21.52 8.19 -2.40
CA THR A 115 -22.76 8.75 -1.86
C THR A 115 -24.02 8.11 -2.43
N ASP A 116 -25.10 8.10 -1.64
CA ASP A 116 -26.45 7.82 -2.12
C ASP A 116 -27.15 9.09 -2.65
N GLY A 117 -26.47 10.24 -2.66
CA GLY A 117 -27.04 11.55 -2.98
C GLY A 117 -27.89 12.14 -1.85
N GLY A 118 -27.88 11.52 -0.66
CA GLY A 118 -28.76 11.88 0.45
C GLY A 118 -28.10 11.65 1.80
N LYS A 119 -28.40 10.53 2.46
CA LYS A 119 -28.09 10.33 3.88
C LYS A 119 -26.63 9.95 4.14
N TYR A 120 -25.94 9.40 3.14
CA TYR A 120 -24.65 8.75 3.33
C TYR A 120 -23.56 9.39 2.46
N GLY A 121 -22.39 9.60 3.06
CA GLY A 121 -21.20 10.09 2.36
C GLY A 121 -19.93 9.45 2.90
N ILE A 122 -19.13 8.83 2.02
CA ILE A 122 -17.79 8.32 2.37
C ILE A 122 -16.77 9.03 1.50
N CYS A 123 -15.80 9.70 2.11
CA CYS A 123 -14.63 10.24 1.41
C CYS A 123 -13.46 9.29 1.61
N ILE A 124 -12.79 8.89 0.53
CA ILE A 124 -11.55 8.11 0.58
C ILE A 124 -10.44 9.00 0.05
N GLU A 125 -9.40 9.19 0.87
CA GLU A 125 -8.16 9.86 0.51
C GLU A 125 -7.04 8.82 0.42
N ASN A 126 -6.40 8.69 -0.75
CA ASN A 126 -5.40 7.67 -1.01
C ASN A 126 -4.00 8.27 -1.08
N LYS A 127 -3.10 7.82 -0.21
CA LYS A 127 -1.71 8.27 -0.13
C LYS A 127 -0.73 7.12 -0.41
N PRO A 128 -0.50 6.76 -1.69
CA PRO A 128 0.46 5.72 -2.10
C PRO A 128 1.92 6.09 -1.85
N TYR A 129 2.26 7.38 -1.92
CA TYR A 129 3.66 7.82 -1.87
C TYR A 129 4.00 8.74 -0.68
N ALA A 130 3.07 8.85 0.28
CA ALA A 130 3.22 9.53 1.56
C ALA A 130 3.83 10.95 1.49
N ARG A 131 2.97 11.95 1.28
CA ARG A 131 3.16 13.33 1.76
C ARG A 131 1.80 13.92 2.07
N ASP A 132 1.56 14.25 3.32
CA ASP A 132 0.33 14.93 3.69
C ASP A 132 0.37 16.39 3.26
N GLN A 133 -0.77 16.86 2.76
CA GLN A 133 -1.00 18.28 2.57
C GLN A 133 -1.59 18.88 3.84
N LYS A 134 -1.21 20.13 4.13
CA LYS A 134 -1.63 20.83 5.35
C LYS A 134 -3.16 20.91 5.47
N ASP A 135 -3.74 20.52 6.61
CA ASP A 135 -5.18 20.58 6.92
C ASP A 135 -6.07 19.77 5.95
N GLN A 136 -5.52 18.84 5.17
CA GLN A 136 -6.24 18.19 4.08
C GLN A 136 -7.41 17.32 4.57
N LEU A 137 -7.19 16.47 5.56
CA LEU A 137 -8.25 15.63 6.10
C LEU A 137 -9.32 16.46 6.82
N ASN A 138 -8.93 17.55 7.49
CA ASN A 138 -9.88 18.48 8.10
C ASN A 138 -10.78 19.16 7.06
N ASP A 139 -10.23 19.58 5.92
CA ASP A 139 -11.03 20.15 4.83
C ASP A 139 -12.09 19.17 4.30
N TYR A 140 -11.73 17.91 4.12
CA TYR A 140 -12.68 16.89 3.64
C TYR A 140 -13.72 16.53 4.68
N TYR A 141 -13.32 16.41 5.95
CA TYR A 141 -14.25 16.18 7.03
C TYR A 141 -15.30 17.30 7.13
N GLN A 142 -14.87 18.55 7.03
CA GLN A 142 -15.77 19.71 7.04
C GLN A 142 -16.65 19.80 5.79
N GLU A 143 -16.17 19.34 4.64
CA GLU A 143 -17.00 19.21 3.45
C GLU A 143 -18.11 18.17 3.65
N LEU A 144 -17.81 17.01 4.23
CA LEU A 144 -18.82 16.00 4.56
C LEU A 144 -19.89 16.52 5.53
N GLU A 145 -19.49 17.30 6.54
CA GLU A 145 -20.43 17.99 7.44
C GLU A 145 -21.32 18.98 6.68
N LYS A 146 -20.73 19.78 5.79
CA LYS A 146 -21.43 20.79 5.00
C LYS A 146 -22.42 20.18 4.02
N ARG A 147 -22.14 18.98 3.48
CA ARG A 147 -23.05 18.24 2.60
C ARG A 147 -24.28 17.67 3.34
N LYS A 148 -24.33 17.79 4.68
CA LYS A 148 -25.48 17.46 5.54
C LYS A 148 -25.93 15.99 5.47
N HIS A 149 -24.98 15.09 5.27
CA HIS A 149 -25.24 13.65 5.42
C HIS A 149 -25.62 13.34 6.87
N SER A 150 -26.58 12.42 7.05
CA SER A 150 -26.91 11.91 8.39
C SER A 150 -25.79 10.99 8.92
N HIS A 151 -25.08 10.32 8.01
CA HIS A 151 -23.96 9.45 8.32
C HIS A 151 -22.83 9.73 7.35
N LYS A 152 -21.65 10.00 7.90
CA LYS A 152 -20.45 10.31 7.12
C LYS A 152 -19.28 9.46 7.59
N HIS A 153 -18.34 9.24 6.70
CA HIS A 153 -17.11 8.53 7.04
C HIS A 153 -15.94 9.02 6.20
N LEU A 154 -14.79 9.24 6.85
CA LEU A 154 -13.54 9.60 6.20
C LEU A 154 -12.58 8.42 6.25
N VAL A 155 -12.05 8.04 5.10
CA VAL A 155 -11.15 6.92 4.95
C VAL A 155 -9.79 7.45 4.52
N TYR A 156 -8.76 7.12 5.27
CA TYR A 156 -7.38 7.41 4.90
C TYR A 156 -6.69 6.10 4.50
N LEU A 157 -6.38 5.97 3.22
CA LEU A 157 -5.74 4.79 2.64
C LEU A 157 -4.24 5.05 2.47
N SER A 158 -3.41 4.42 3.30
CA SER A 158 -1.98 4.71 3.36
C SER A 158 -1.20 3.66 4.16
N GLN A 159 0.13 3.65 4.02
CA GLN A 159 0.99 2.77 4.82
C GLN A 159 1.13 3.23 6.29
N ASN A 160 1.02 4.53 6.55
CA ASN A 160 1.20 5.14 7.88
C ASN A 160 -0.03 5.98 8.23
N LEU A 161 -0.31 6.13 9.52
CA LEU A 161 -1.33 7.08 10.00
C LEU A 161 -1.09 8.51 9.48
N PRO A 162 -2.15 9.33 9.34
CA PRO A 162 -1.99 10.70 8.91
C PRO A 162 -1.15 11.48 9.92
N SER A 163 -0.35 12.41 9.43
CA SER A 163 0.46 13.29 10.27
C SER A 163 -0.36 14.47 10.82
N ASP A 164 0.13 15.08 11.90
CA ASP A 164 -0.42 16.31 12.48
C ASP A 164 -0.45 17.50 11.50
N CYS A 165 0.26 17.40 10.37
CA CYS A 165 0.15 18.36 9.27
C CYS A 165 -1.23 18.33 8.62
N SER A 166 -1.84 17.15 8.48
CA SER A 166 -3.12 16.96 7.79
C SER A 166 -4.34 17.14 8.69
N VAL A 167 -4.23 16.66 9.93
CA VAL A 167 -5.29 16.69 10.96
C VAL A 167 -4.61 16.58 12.32
N LYS A 168 -5.10 17.33 13.32
CA LYS A 168 -4.58 17.22 14.68
C LYS A 168 -4.95 15.87 15.29
N SER A 169 -4.05 15.33 16.11
CA SER A 169 -4.28 14.06 16.81
C SER A 169 -5.59 14.04 17.60
N GLU A 170 -5.98 15.15 18.26
CA GLU A 170 -7.23 15.21 19.04
C GLU A 170 -8.49 15.14 18.16
N ASP A 171 -8.49 15.81 17.00
CA ASP A 171 -9.60 15.76 16.05
C ASP A 171 -9.75 14.34 15.48
N LEU A 172 -8.61 13.72 15.14
CA LEU A 172 -8.57 12.35 14.62
C LEU A 172 -9.11 11.33 15.64
N GLU A 173 -8.71 11.44 16.91
CA GLU A 173 -9.21 10.59 17.99
C GLU A 173 -10.74 10.74 18.14
N GLN A 174 -11.26 11.97 18.08
CA GLN A 174 -12.69 12.20 18.16
C GLN A 174 -13.46 11.54 17.00
N TRP A 175 -12.96 11.63 15.77
CA TRP A 175 -13.58 10.98 14.61
C TRP A 175 -13.55 9.45 14.72
N GLN A 176 -12.48 8.89 15.30
CA GLN A 176 -12.39 7.45 15.56
C GLN A 176 -13.40 6.98 16.62
N ILE A 177 -13.58 7.76 17.70
CA ILE A 177 -14.56 7.49 18.76
C ILE A 177 -15.98 7.52 18.19
N ASN A 178 -16.27 8.49 17.31
CA ASN A 178 -17.57 8.63 16.67
C ASN A 178 -17.84 7.62 15.55
N ASN A 179 -16.86 6.77 15.21
CA ASN A 179 -16.92 5.86 14.06
C ASN A 179 -17.05 6.57 12.69
N GLU A 180 -16.46 7.76 12.58
CA GLU A 180 -16.47 8.63 11.39
C GLU A 180 -15.13 8.63 10.65
N PHE A 181 -14.15 7.85 11.14
CA PHE A 181 -12.83 7.70 10.51
C PHE A 181 -12.33 6.25 10.50
N SER A 182 -11.73 5.83 9.38
CA SER A 182 -10.96 4.59 9.27
C SER A 182 -9.61 4.82 8.58
N HIS A 183 -8.57 4.19 9.12
CA HIS A 183 -7.30 4.03 8.43
C HIS A 183 -7.26 2.65 7.78
N ILE A 184 -6.94 2.61 6.49
CA ILE A 184 -6.81 1.37 5.70
C ILE A 184 -5.35 1.28 5.23
N GLY A 185 -4.72 0.13 5.44
CA GLY A 185 -3.41 -0.20 4.91
C GLY A 185 -3.48 -0.92 3.56
N TYR A 186 -2.34 -1.05 2.89
CA TYR A 186 -2.25 -1.81 1.63
C TYR A 186 -2.50 -3.32 1.81
N ASN A 187 -2.29 -3.86 3.02
CA ASN A 187 -2.65 -5.23 3.35
C ASN A 187 -4.17 -5.43 3.27
N ASP A 188 -4.94 -4.49 3.83
CA ASP A 188 -6.40 -4.56 3.80
C ASP A 188 -6.95 -4.50 2.36
N LEU A 189 -6.29 -3.74 1.47
CA LEU A 189 -6.63 -3.74 0.04
C LEU A 189 -6.33 -5.09 -0.62
N VAL A 190 -5.23 -5.75 -0.27
CA VAL A 190 -4.91 -7.09 -0.79
C VAL A 190 -5.97 -8.08 -0.32
N ASP A 191 -6.33 -8.07 0.96
CA ASP A 191 -7.35 -8.96 1.52
C ASP A 191 -8.72 -8.72 0.88
N TRP A 192 -9.07 -7.44 0.65
CA TRP A 192 -10.28 -7.06 -0.07
C TRP A 192 -10.30 -7.60 -1.50
N LEU A 193 -9.24 -7.36 -2.26
CA LEU A 193 -9.12 -7.81 -3.64
C LEU A 193 -9.14 -9.34 -3.72
N ASP A 194 -8.47 -10.04 -2.80
CA ASP A 194 -8.42 -11.49 -2.79
C ASP A 194 -9.80 -12.10 -2.49
N ALA A 195 -10.54 -11.52 -1.54
CA ALA A 195 -11.91 -11.92 -1.25
C ALA A 195 -12.87 -11.73 -2.45
N CYS A 196 -12.66 -10.71 -3.27
CA CYS A 196 -13.47 -10.49 -4.47
C CYS A 196 -13.29 -11.59 -5.53
N LYS A 197 -12.18 -12.33 -5.51
CA LYS A 197 -11.89 -13.35 -6.54
C LYS A 197 -12.83 -14.55 -6.47
N ALA A 198 -13.35 -14.87 -5.28
CA ALA A 198 -14.22 -16.03 -5.08
C ALA A 198 -15.52 -15.91 -5.90
N ASP A 199 -16.05 -14.69 -6.01
CA ASP A 199 -17.32 -14.41 -6.67
C ASP A 199 -17.14 -13.71 -8.03
N CYS A 200 -15.90 -13.33 -8.40
CA CYS A 200 -15.61 -12.72 -9.69
C CYS A 200 -15.67 -13.75 -10.82
N GLN A 201 -16.58 -13.55 -11.77
CA GLN A 201 -16.85 -14.52 -12.83
C GLN A 201 -16.01 -14.26 -14.10
N ASN A 202 -15.61 -13.01 -14.34
CA ASN A 202 -14.93 -12.63 -15.57
C ASN A 202 -13.42 -12.88 -15.48
N ALA A 203 -12.88 -13.71 -16.37
CA ALA A 203 -11.46 -14.06 -16.38
C ALA A 203 -10.51 -12.86 -16.59
N SER A 204 -10.90 -11.86 -17.38
CA SER A 204 -10.08 -10.66 -17.60
C SER A 204 -10.04 -9.76 -16.38
N VAL A 205 -11.17 -9.60 -15.69
CA VAL A 205 -11.24 -8.88 -14.41
C VAL A 205 -10.46 -9.63 -13.34
N LEU A 206 -10.61 -10.95 -13.25
CA LEU A 206 -9.85 -11.78 -12.31
C LEU A 206 -8.34 -11.68 -12.53
N GLU A 207 -7.88 -11.70 -13.79
CA GLU A 207 -6.46 -11.50 -14.09
C GLU A 207 -6.01 -10.09 -13.72
N PHE A 208 -6.82 -9.06 -13.98
CA PHE A 208 -6.50 -7.71 -13.53
C PHE A 208 -6.36 -7.63 -12.00
N ILE A 209 -7.28 -8.24 -11.23
CA ILE A 209 -7.19 -8.31 -9.76
C ILE A 209 -5.89 -8.99 -9.34
N ASN A 210 -5.54 -10.14 -9.95
CA ASN A 210 -4.29 -10.84 -9.64
C ASN A 210 -3.06 -9.97 -9.90
N GLN A 211 -3.04 -9.25 -11.02
CA GLN A 211 -1.96 -8.33 -11.36
C GLN A 211 -1.92 -7.12 -10.40
N PHE A 212 -3.08 -6.63 -9.97
CA PHE A 212 -3.17 -5.50 -9.05
C PHE A 212 -2.71 -5.87 -7.64
N ILE A 213 -3.10 -7.05 -7.14
CA ILE A 213 -2.58 -7.62 -5.88
C ILE A 213 -1.05 -7.72 -5.94
N LYS A 214 -0.50 -8.33 -7.00
CA LYS A 214 0.96 -8.44 -7.18
C LYS A 214 1.64 -7.08 -7.19
N PHE A 215 1.05 -6.09 -7.86
CA PHE A 215 1.55 -4.73 -7.87
C PHE A 215 1.56 -4.13 -6.46
N ILE A 216 0.45 -4.21 -5.71
CA ILE A 216 0.36 -3.65 -4.35
C ILE A 216 1.40 -4.31 -3.43
N GLN A 217 1.48 -5.64 -3.48
CA GLN A 217 2.44 -6.45 -2.71
C GLN A 217 3.89 -6.05 -3.02
N LYS A 218 4.26 -5.93 -4.30
CA LYS A 218 5.61 -5.51 -4.72
C LYS A 218 5.90 -4.06 -4.32
N GLN A 219 4.97 -3.15 -4.57
CA GLN A 219 5.19 -1.72 -4.49
C GLN A 219 5.14 -1.19 -3.05
N PHE A 220 4.21 -1.67 -2.23
CA PHE A 220 3.95 -1.12 -0.90
C PHE A 220 4.37 -2.05 0.24
N MET A 221 4.38 -3.37 -0.01
CA MET A 221 4.73 -4.37 1.02
C MET A 221 6.14 -4.94 0.86
N GLY A 222 6.86 -4.59 -0.22
CA GLY A 222 8.20 -5.13 -0.50
C GLY A 222 8.22 -6.62 -0.84
N LEU A 223 7.07 -7.19 -1.21
CA LEU A 223 6.89 -8.59 -1.59
C LEU A 223 7.08 -8.73 -3.11
N SER A 224 8.33 -8.80 -3.56
CA SER A 224 8.65 -8.93 -4.99
C SER A 224 8.51 -10.36 -5.52
N ASP A 225 8.67 -11.37 -4.64
CA ASP A 225 8.52 -12.79 -4.96
C ASP A 225 8.20 -13.63 -3.72
N MET A 226 6.92 -13.99 -3.58
CA MET A 226 6.45 -14.85 -2.49
C MET A 226 7.15 -16.22 -2.46
N SER A 227 7.58 -16.75 -3.61
CA SER A 227 8.27 -18.05 -3.66
C SER A 227 9.68 -17.97 -3.09
N GLU A 228 10.42 -16.91 -3.43
CA GLU A 228 11.74 -16.63 -2.88
C GLU A 228 11.66 -16.31 -1.38
N GLN A 229 10.71 -15.48 -0.96
CA GLN A 229 10.54 -15.16 0.45
C GLN A 229 10.16 -16.36 1.31
N ASN A 230 9.22 -17.20 0.85
CA ASN A 230 8.85 -18.42 1.56
C ASN A 230 10.03 -19.39 1.64
N ALA A 231 10.83 -19.52 0.59
CA ALA A 231 12.04 -20.35 0.63
C ALA A 231 13.05 -19.82 1.65
N ILE A 232 13.23 -18.50 1.73
CA ILE A 232 14.10 -17.87 2.73
C ILE A 232 13.56 -18.11 4.15
N ILE A 233 12.28 -17.86 4.40
CA ILE A 233 11.67 -18.07 5.73
C ILE A 233 11.73 -19.54 6.14
N ASN A 234 11.41 -20.46 5.24
CA ASN A 234 11.47 -21.90 5.54
C ASN A 234 12.89 -22.35 5.86
N ALA A 235 13.90 -21.85 5.14
CA ALA A 235 15.30 -22.13 5.46
C ALA A 235 15.73 -21.53 6.82
N MET A 236 15.18 -20.36 7.19
CA MET A 236 15.43 -19.78 8.51
C MET A 236 14.78 -20.58 9.64
N LEU A 237 13.59 -21.13 9.41
CA LEU A 237 12.81 -21.91 10.38
C LEU A 237 13.16 -23.40 10.42
N GLU A 238 14.10 -23.86 9.59
CA GLU A 238 14.47 -25.27 9.46
C GLU A 238 15.02 -25.87 10.77
N SER A 239 15.72 -25.08 11.58
CA SER A 239 16.23 -25.50 12.90
C SER A 239 16.51 -24.30 13.83
N ASP A 240 16.66 -24.57 15.13
CA ASP A 240 17.02 -23.55 16.12
C ASP A 240 18.36 -22.86 15.78
N GLU A 241 19.33 -23.61 15.24
CA GLU A 241 20.61 -23.06 14.80
C GLU A 241 20.48 -22.12 13.60
N SER A 242 19.58 -22.45 12.66
CA SER A 242 19.24 -21.59 11.51
C SER A 242 18.59 -20.29 11.97
N ILE A 243 17.66 -20.35 12.93
CA ILE A 243 17.04 -19.17 13.53
C ILE A 243 18.09 -18.27 14.19
N VAL A 244 18.94 -18.85 15.05
CA VAL A 244 20.03 -18.11 15.71
C VAL A 244 21.01 -17.51 14.70
N SER A 245 21.31 -18.22 13.62
CA SER A 245 22.17 -17.73 12.54
C SER A 245 21.53 -16.57 11.78
N ALA A 246 20.22 -16.66 11.48
CA ALA A 246 19.47 -15.61 10.82
C ALA A 246 19.44 -14.32 11.66
N ILE A 247 19.14 -14.42 12.95
CA ILE A 247 19.16 -13.27 13.88
C ILE A 247 20.56 -12.64 13.95
N LYS A 248 21.62 -13.47 14.04
CA LYS A 248 22.99 -12.97 14.04
C LYS A 248 23.31 -12.22 12.75
N ILE A 249 22.95 -12.75 11.59
CA ILE A 249 23.14 -12.08 10.29
C ILE A 249 22.37 -10.75 10.29
N ALA A 250 21.10 -10.76 10.66
CA ALA A 250 20.24 -9.56 10.70
C ALA A 250 20.84 -8.45 11.57
N SER A 251 21.40 -8.81 12.73
CA SER A 251 22.05 -7.85 13.64
C SER A 251 23.27 -7.15 13.03
N GLN A 252 23.93 -7.76 12.04
CA GLN A 252 25.11 -7.23 11.35
C GLN A 252 24.76 -6.44 10.07
N VAL A 253 23.54 -6.54 9.56
CA VAL A 253 23.11 -5.86 8.33
C VAL A 253 23.36 -4.34 8.37
N PRO A 254 23.06 -3.60 9.46
CA PRO A 254 23.33 -2.16 9.52
C PRO A 254 24.82 -1.82 9.35
N ILE A 255 25.71 -2.66 9.90
CA ILE A 255 27.17 -2.49 9.79
C ILE A 255 27.61 -2.80 8.36
N LEU A 256 27.10 -3.89 7.78
CA LEU A 256 27.35 -4.24 6.39
C LEU A 256 26.93 -3.12 5.43
N GLN A 257 25.74 -2.53 5.63
CA GLN A 257 25.25 -1.40 4.84
C GLN A 257 26.19 -0.19 4.90
N ARG A 258 26.66 0.19 6.10
CA ARG A 258 27.64 1.27 6.26
C ARG A 258 28.92 0.98 5.47
N ASN A 259 29.47 -0.22 5.61
CA ASN A 259 30.69 -0.63 4.91
C ASN A 259 30.50 -0.62 3.38
N LEU A 260 29.33 -1.01 2.88
CA LEU A 260 29.00 -0.97 1.45
C LEU A 260 28.89 0.47 0.93
N ILE A 261 28.31 1.39 1.71
CA ILE A 261 28.25 2.82 1.35
C ILE A 261 29.65 3.42 1.29
N GLU A 262 30.51 3.12 2.28
CA GLU A 262 31.90 3.58 2.28
C GLU A 262 32.67 3.03 1.07
N LYS A 263 32.48 1.75 0.76
CA LYS A 263 33.07 1.12 -0.43
C LYS A 263 32.59 1.78 -1.72
N LEU A 264 31.28 2.03 -1.85
CA LEU A 264 30.71 2.72 -3.00
C LEU A 264 31.31 4.11 -3.18
N ASN A 265 31.39 4.90 -2.10
CA ASN A 265 31.98 6.24 -2.12
C ASN A 265 33.45 6.20 -2.59
N LYS A 266 34.22 5.23 -2.09
CA LYS A 266 35.61 5.03 -2.53
C LYS A 266 35.69 4.73 -4.03
N GLN A 267 34.86 3.81 -4.52
CA GLN A 267 34.83 3.43 -5.93
C GLN A 267 34.38 4.58 -6.85
N LEU A 268 33.41 5.39 -6.40
CA LEU A 268 32.97 6.58 -7.13
C LEU A 268 34.09 7.62 -7.22
N ASN A 269 34.77 7.90 -6.11
CA ASN A 269 35.89 8.84 -6.08
C ASN A 269 37.03 8.38 -7.00
N GLU A 270 37.37 7.08 -6.99
CA GLU A 270 38.37 6.51 -7.91
C GLU A 270 37.98 6.73 -9.38
N LYS A 271 36.71 6.48 -9.75
CA LYS A 271 36.24 6.69 -11.13
C LYS A 271 36.23 8.15 -11.56
N ILE A 272 35.90 9.08 -10.66
CA ILE A 272 35.90 10.52 -10.91
C ILE A 272 37.34 11.01 -11.11
N ASN A 273 38.26 10.59 -10.24
CA ASN A 273 39.67 10.96 -10.35
C ASN A 273 40.29 10.47 -11.67
N GLN A 274 39.77 9.38 -12.25
CA GLN A 274 40.18 8.86 -13.56
C GLN A 274 39.49 9.55 -14.75
N ASN A 275 38.43 10.34 -14.53
CA ASN A 275 37.65 10.98 -15.58
C ASN A 275 37.29 12.44 -15.19
N PRO A 276 38.12 13.42 -15.60
CA PRO A 276 37.96 14.82 -15.19
C PRO A 276 36.66 15.50 -15.65
N ASN A 277 35.87 14.83 -16.50
CA ASN A 277 34.55 15.30 -16.94
C ASN A 277 33.41 14.95 -15.97
N TYR A 278 33.67 14.18 -14.91
CA TYR A 278 32.65 13.84 -13.91
C TYR A 278 32.71 14.77 -12.69
N GLN A 279 31.53 15.18 -12.21
CA GLN A 279 31.37 15.91 -10.96
C GLN A 279 30.35 15.18 -10.08
N LEU A 280 30.68 14.99 -8.80
CA LEU A 280 29.77 14.38 -7.82
C LEU A 280 28.99 15.49 -7.10
N TYR A 281 27.66 15.46 -7.21
CA TYR A 281 26.78 16.29 -6.39
C TYR A 281 26.20 15.43 -5.27
N GLN A 282 26.65 15.65 -4.03
CA GLN A 282 26.05 15.04 -2.86
C GLN A 282 24.90 15.92 -2.36
N ASN A 283 23.67 15.39 -2.36
CA ASN A 283 22.60 15.99 -1.60
C ASN A 283 22.96 15.92 -0.10
N LYS A 284 22.88 17.05 0.62
CA LYS A 284 23.12 17.07 2.06
C LYS A 284 22.26 16.00 2.75
N PRO A 285 22.81 15.25 3.72
CA PRO A 285 22.01 14.30 4.47
C PRO A 285 20.88 15.06 5.16
N VAL A 286 19.64 14.60 4.96
CA VAL A 286 18.53 14.96 5.84
C VAL A 286 18.92 14.45 7.23
N SER A 287 19.19 15.35 8.15
CA SER A 287 19.47 15.02 9.55
C SER A 287 18.21 14.37 10.14
N LEU A 288 18.18 13.02 10.15
CA LEU A 288 17.27 12.29 11.04
C LEU A 288 17.70 12.64 12.47
N SER A 289 16.86 13.41 13.16
CA SER A 289 17.06 13.73 14.57
C SER A 289 17.27 12.45 15.37
N LYS A 290 18.20 12.49 16.32
CA LYS A 290 18.63 11.36 17.15
C LYS A 290 17.54 10.82 18.11
N GLU A 291 16.27 11.18 17.95
CA GLU A 291 15.22 11.00 18.96
C GLU A 291 14.20 9.89 18.71
N LYS A 292 14.33 9.08 17.65
CA LYS A 292 13.47 7.89 17.49
C LYS A 292 14.28 6.61 17.39
N ARG A 293 14.88 6.20 18.51
CA ARG A 293 15.18 4.79 18.76
C ARG A 293 13.87 4.13 19.17
N VAL A 294 13.14 3.56 18.22
CA VAL A 294 12.13 2.55 18.54
C VAL A 294 12.92 1.29 18.92
N VAL A 295 12.86 0.95 20.20
CA VAL A 295 13.25 -0.36 20.70
C VAL A 295 12.17 -1.32 20.23
N LEU A 296 12.49 -2.17 19.26
CA LEU A 296 11.73 -3.38 19.01
C LEU A 296 12.23 -4.41 20.03
N ILE A 297 11.34 -4.82 20.93
CA ILE A 297 11.47 -6.05 21.72
C ILE A 297 11.02 -7.20 20.82
#